data_AF-A0A2H3J583-F1
#
_entry.id   AF-A0A2H3J583-F1
#
_cell.length_a   1.000
_cell.length_b   1.000
_cell.length_c   1.000
_cell.angle_alpha   90.00
_cell.angle_beta   90.00
_cell.angle_gamma   90.00
#
_symmetry.space_group_name_H-M   'P 1'
#
loop_
_entity.id
_entity.type
_entity.pdbx_description
1 polymer ?
#
loop_
_entity_poly.entity_id
_entity_poly.type
_entity_poly.pdbx_seq_one_letter_code
_entity_poly.pdbx_strand_id
1 'polypeptide(L)'
;MGPVCIQLLTVWPIGIKNGSLMQDIAPSKHVLAELRNYGLGAIDTTDGFIFSKTWGPAKMHAFLHEQLPHFFEHLATKDPWVLSISAEDDDGIKKYRLPYTLVSWSKRRLHTETGITHPTGEDYYFFIGRDGASWHESQIII
;
A
#
# COMPACT_ATOMS: atom_id res chain seq x y z
N MET A 1 -13.99 10.75 14.94
CA MET A 1 -14.02 9.99 13.68
C MET A 1 -13.62 8.55 13.99
N GLY A 2 -14.31 7.56 13.42
CA GLY A 2 -14.05 6.14 13.68
C GLY A 2 -12.88 5.57 12.88
N PRO A 3 -12.38 4.38 13.25
CA PRO A 3 -11.31 3.71 12.52
C PRO A 3 -11.74 3.31 11.09
N VAL A 4 -10.78 3.20 10.19
CA VAL A 4 -10.96 2.65 8.85
C VAL A 4 -10.70 1.15 8.91
N CYS A 5 -11.61 0.38 8.33
CA CYS A 5 -11.46 -1.06 8.16
C CYS A 5 -11.38 -1.36 6.66
N ILE A 6 -10.37 -2.14 6.28
CA ILE A 6 -10.17 -2.65 4.92
C ILE A 6 -10.03 -4.17 4.99
N GLN A 7 -10.34 -4.89 3.91
CA GLN A 7 -10.29 -6.36 3.92
C GLN A 7 -9.09 -6.92 3.18
N LEU A 8 -8.39 -6.09 2.40
CA LEU A 8 -7.32 -6.51 1.53
C LEU A 8 -6.18 -5.48 1.46
N LEU A 9 -4.95 -5.94 1.63
CA LEU A 9 -3.73 -5.21 1.31
C LEU A 9 -3.07 -5.89 0.13
N THR A 10 -2.70 -5.14 -0.90
CA THR A 10 -2.09 -5.72 -2.10
C THR A 10 -0.84 -4.98 -2.51
N VAL A 11 0.27 -5.70 -2.69
CA VAL A 11 1.51 -5.19 -3.29
C VAL A 11 1.56 -5.60 -4.75
N TRP A 12 1.74 -4.62 -5.65
CA TRP A 12 1.88 -4.87 -7.07
C TRP A 12 3.29 -4.59 -7.56
N PRO A 13 3.99 -5.58 -8.14
CA PRO A 13 5.38 -5.42 -8.59
C PRO A 13 5.44 -4.72 -9.95
N ILE A 14 4.77 -3.58 -10.07
CA ILE A 14 4.74 -2.79 -11.30
C ILE A 14 5.69 -1.62 -11.12
N GLY A 15 6.74 -1.59 -11.95
CA GLY A 15 7.67 -0.46 -11.97
C GLY A 15 6.96 0.84 -12.35
N ILE A 16 7.49 1.95 -11.86
CA ILE A 16 7.06 3.29 -12.24
C ILE A 16 8.10 3.88 -13.18
N LYS A 17 7.67 4.35 -14.35
CA LYS A 17 8.53 5.04 -15.32
C LYS A 17 7.93 6.40 -15.65
N ASN A 18 8.70 7.47 -15.44
CA ASN A 18 8.29 8.85 -15.67
C ASN A 18 6.98 9.25 -14.95
N GLY A 19 6.75 8.72 -13.74
CA GLY A 19 5.55 9.03 -12.95
C GLY A 19 4.29 8.26 -13.36
N SER A 20 4.41 7.27 -14.25
CA SER A 20 3.31 6.39 -14.63
C SER A 20 3.67 4.94 -14.35
N LEU A 21 2.66 4.12 -14.02
CA LEU A 21 2.81 2.67 -13.99
C LEU A 21 3.29 2.17 -15.35
N MET A 22 4.27 1.28 -15.35
CA MET A 22 4.71 0.57 -16.55
C MET A 22 3.61 -0.36 -17.11
N GLN A 23 2.66 -0.76 -16.27
CA GLN A 23 1.49 -1.54 -16.63
C GLN A 23 0.27 -1.03 -15.86
N ASP A 24 -0.79 -0.66 -16.57
CA ASP A 24 -2.04 -0.10 -16.00
C ASP A 24 -3.17 -1.12 -15.89
N ILE A 25 -2.88 -2.39 -16.23
CA ILE A 25 -3.77 -3.54 -16.14
C ILE A 25 -3.38 -4.38 -14.94
N ALA A 26 -4.37 -4.90 -14.23
CA ALA A 26 -4.15 -5.82 -13.13
C ALA A 26 -3.32 -7.06 -13.52
N PRO A 27 -2.33 -7.46 -12.71
CA PRO A 27 -1.67 -8.75 -12.89
C PRO A 27 -2.70 -9.89 -12.91
N SER A 28 -2.39 -10.96 -13.64
CA SER A 28 -3.27 -12.12 -13.70
C SER A 28 -3.42 -12.77 -12.31
N LYS A 29 -4.52 -13.49 -12.08
CA LYS A 29 -4.74 -14.23 -10.83
C LYS A 29 -3.59 -15.17 -10.48
N HIS A 30 -2.90 -15.73 -11.48
CA HIS A 30 -1.76 -16.61 -11.28
C HIS A 30 -0.55 -15.87 -10.69
N VAL A 31 -0.22 -14.69 -11.23
CA VAL A 31 0.86 -13.83 -10.73
C VAL A 31 0.57 -13.38 -9.30
N LEU A 32 -0.68 -12.97 -9.03
CA LEU A 32 -1.09 -12.58 -7.67
C LEU A 32 -1.01 -13.74 -6.67
N ALA A 33 -1.37 -14.96 -7.09
CA ALA A 33 -1.25 -16.15 -6.25
C ALA A 33 0.21 -16.51 -5.97
N GLU A 34 1.08 -16.38 -6.97
CA GLU A 34 2.52 -16.62 -6.80
C GLU A 34 3.15 -15.62 -5.83
N LEU A 35 2.87 -14.31 -6.01
CA LEU A 35 3.34 -13.28 -5.08
C LEU A 35 2.82 -13.49 -3.66
N ARG A 36 1.57 -13.93 -3.52
CA ARG A 36 0.99 -14.29 -2.21
C ARG A 36 1.76 -15.43 -1.56
N ASN A 37 2.17 -16.45 -2.31
CA ASN A 37 2.95 -17.57 -1.78
C ASN A 37 4.33 -17.14 -1.24
N TYR A 38 4.88 -16.02 -1.74
CA TYR A 38 6.13 -15.43 -1.25
C TYR A 38 5.93 -14.34 -0.18
N GLY A 39 4.69 -14.06 0.24
CA GLY A 39 4.40 -12.95 1.17
C GLY A 39 4.60 -11.56 0.56
N LEU A 40 4.67 -11.48 -0.77
CA LEU A 40 4.91 -10.26 -1.56
C LEU A 40 3.67 -9.81 -2.35
N GLY A 41 2.52 -10.43 -2.10
CA GLY A 41 1.30 -10.25 -2.89
C GLY A 41 0.12 -9.69 -2.09
N ALA A 42 -1.07 -10.17 -2.43
CA ALA A 42 -2.31 -9.80 -1.75
C ALA A 42 -2.46 -10.56 -0.41
N ILE A 43 -2.74 -9.84 0.67
CA ILE A 43 -3.11 -10.38 1.98
C ILE A 43 -4.55 -9.95 2.29
N ASP A 44 -5.43 -10.93 2.48
CA ASP A 44 -6.80 -10.76 2.94
C ASP A 44 -6.96 -11.24 4.37
N THR A 45 -7.81 -10.57 5.14
CA THR A 45 -8.19 -11.04 6.49
C THR A 45 -9.70 -10.94 6.67
N THR A 46 -10.27 -11.91 7.41
CA THR A 46 -11.70 -11.94 7.73
C THR A 46 -12.09 -10.85 8.73
N ASP A 47 -11.18 -10.53 9.65
CA ASP A 47 -11.38 -9.51 10.70
C ASP A 47 -11.13 -8.08 10.19
N GLY A 48 -10.57 -7.96 8.99
CA GLY A 48 -10.13 -6.71 8.39
C GLY A 48 -8.82 -6.17 9.00
N PHE A 49 -8.17 -5.28 8.27
CA PHE A 49 -7.10 -4.46 8.77
C PHE A 49 -7.65 -3.10 9.20
N ILE A 50 -7.22 -2.64 10.37
CA ILE A 50 -7.77 -1.45 11.00
C ILE A 50 -6.69 -0.38 11.14
N PHE A 51 -6.96 0.83 10.67
CA PHE A 51 -6.07 1.99 10.85
C PHE A 51 -6.87 3.26 11.13
N SER A 52 -6.22 4.31 11.65
CA SER A 52 -6.87 5.62 11.85
C SER A 52 -6.64 6.55 10.66
N LYS A 53 -7.68 7.29 10.25
CA LYS A 53 -7.54 8.37 9.25
C LYS A 53 -6.58 9.47 9.68
N THR A 54 -6.37 9.63 10.98
CA THR A 54 -5.50 10.67 11.56
C THR A 54 -4.04 10.22 11.67
N TRP A 55 -3.70 9.02 11.20
CA TRP A 55 -2.32 8.54 11.22
C TRP A 55 -1.48 9.28 10.19
N GLY A 56 -0.33 9.77 10.67
CA GLY A 56 0.72 10.32 9.81
C GLY A 56 1.43 9.23 9.01
N PRO A 57 2.34 9.63 8.11
CA PRO A 57 3.04 8.71 7.23
C PRO A 57 3.85 7.64 7.98
N ALA A 58 4.47 7.96 9.13
CA ALA A 58 5.27 6.99 9.87
C ALA A 58 4.41 5.87 10.47
N LYS A 59 3.22 6.20 10.99
CA LYS A 59 2.25 5.21 11.48
C LYS A 59 1.72 4.33 10.36
N MET A 60 1.41 4.91 9.21
CA MET A 60 0.97 4.13 8.05
C MET A 60 2.09 3.21 7.53
N HIS A 61 3.33 3.70 7.50
CA HIS A 61 4.49 2.90 7.13
C HIS A 61 4.72 1.72 8.09
N ALA A 62 4.68 1.98 9.40
CA ALA A 62 4.80 0.93 10.41
C ALA A 62 3.67 -0.09 10.32
N PHE A 63 2.44 0.36 10.09
CA PHE A 63 1.29 -0.52 9.86
C PHE A 63 1.50 -1.42 8.63
N LEU A 64 1.92 -0.85 7.49
CA LEU A 64 2.20 -1.66 6.30
C LEU A 64 3.35 -2.63 6.52
N HIS A 65 4.40 -2.23 7.23
CA HIS A 65 5.51 -3.09 7.59
C HIS A 65 5.05 -4.29 8.43
N GLU A 66 4.20 -4.06 9.43
CA GLU A 66 3.64 -5.12 10.26
C GLU A 66 2.79 -6.11 9.45
N GLN A 67 1.99 -5.61 8.50
CA GLN A 67 1.11 -6.47 7.71
C GLN A 67 1.85 -7.17 6.55
N LEU A 68 2.92 -6.57 6.01
CA LEU A 68 3.66 -7.05 4.84
C LEU A 68 5.16 -7.22 5.14
N PRO A 69 5.56 -8.02 6.13
CA PRO A 69 6.94 -8.08 6.60
C PRO A 69 7.92 -8.51 5.51
N HIS A 70 7.60 -9.55 4.73
CA HIS A 70 8.47 -10.04 3.65
C HIS A 70 8.66 -9.03 2.51
N PHE A 71 7.65 -8.20 2.24
CA PHE A 71 7.78 -7.11 1.28
C PHE A 71 8.79 -6.08 1.76
N PHE A 72 8.73 -5.69 3.03
CA PHE A 72 9.66 -4.74 3.61
C PHE A 72 11.07 -5.31 3.73
N GLU A 73 11.23 -6.59 4.04
CA GLU A 73 12.53 -7.30 3.95
C GLU A 73 13.11 -7.23 2.52
N HIS A 74 12.27 -7.42 1.50
CA HIS A 74 12.69 -7.29 0.11
C HIS A 74 13.13 -5.87 -0.24
N LEU A 75 12.37 -4.85 0.18
CA LEU A 75 12.73 -3.44 -0.02
C LEU A 75 14.05 -3.08 0.68
N ALA A 76 14.25 -3.60 1.89
CA ALA A 76 15.43 -3.34 2.71
C ALA A 76 16.75 -3.82 2.05
N THR A 77 16.68 -4.71 1.06
CA THR A 77 17.87 -5.11 0.28
C THR A 77 18.53 -3.93 -0.46
N LYS A 78 17.75 -2.92 -0.84
CA LYS A 78 18.23 -1.68 -1.48
C LYS A 78 18.13 -0.47 -0.56
N ASP A 79 17.11 -0.44 0.28
CA ASP A 79 16.75 0.70 1.13
C ASP A 79 16.63 0.26 2.61
N PRO A 80 17.74 -0.05 3.32
CA PRO A 80 17.68 -0.61 4.68
C PRO A 80 16.91 0.22 5.71
N TRP A 81 16.82 1.54 5.47
CA TRP A 81 16.13 2.48 6.34
C TRP A 81 14.63 2.16 6.52
N VAL A 82 14.01 1.46 5.57
CA VAL A 82 12.57 1.09 5.62
C VAL A 82 12.20 0.21 6.82
N LEU A 83 13.18 -0.43 7.47
CA LEU A 83 12.94 -1.23 8.68
C LEU A 83 13.19 -0.44 9.97
N SER A 84 13.73 0.77 9.87
CA SER A 84 14.25 1.53 11.02
C SER A 84 13.36 2.70 11.45
N ILE A 85 12.32 3.03 10.67
CA ILE A 85 11.44 4.15 10.97
C ILE A 85 10.50 3.79 12.11
N SER A 86 10.53 4.60 13.17
CA SER A 86 9.58 4.51 14.27
C SER A 86 8.20 5.00 13.85
N ALA A 87 7.14 4.37 14.34
CA ALA A 87 5.75 4.77 14.07
C ALA A 87 5.44 6.22 14.50
N GLU A 88 6.23 6.82 15.39
CA GLU A 88 6.04 8.20 15.85
C GLU A 88 6.97 9.22 15.15
N ASP A 89 7.76 8.80 14.16
CA ASP A 89 8.79 9.63 13.51
C ASP A 89 8.38 10.12 12.12
N ASP A 90 7.32 10.93 12.07
CA ASP A 90 6.82 11.54 10.82
C ASP A 90 7.85 12.47 10.15
N ASP A 91 8.76 13.06 10.91
CA ASP A 91 9.80 13.92 10.35
C ASP A 91 11.01 13.12 9.85
N GLY A 92 11.29 11.97 10.46
CA GLY A 92 12.28 11.01 9.97
C GLY A 92 11.88 10.43 8.63
N ILE A 93 10.63 9.95 8.48
CA ILE A 93 10.18 9.35 7.21
C ILE A 93 10.22 10.32 6.04
N LYS A 94 9.91 11.60 6.26
CA LYS A 94 9.93 12.65 5.22
C LYS A 94 11.33 12.94 4.64
N LYS A 95 12.40 12.48 5.29
CA LYS A 95 13.77 12.62 4.78
C LYS A 95 14.06 11.64 3.65
N TYR A 96 13.24 10.61 3.49
CA TYR A 96 13.43 9.55 2.52
C TYR A 96 12.39 9.63 1.41
N ARG A 97 12.68 9.00 0.28
CA ARG A 97 11.68 8.74 -0.74
C ARG A 97 11.18 7.32 -0.54
N LEU A 98 9.88 7.15 -0.32
CA LEU A 98 9.30 5.82 -0.17
C LEU A 98 9.55 4.97 -1.43
N PRO A 99 9.99 3.69 -1.27
CA PRO A 99 10.25 2.80 -2.40
C PRO A 99 8.98 2.09 -2.91
N TYR A 100 7.81 2.55 -2.46
CA TYR A 100 6.48 2.14 -2.89
C TYR A 100 5.60 3.39 -3.01
N THR A 101 4.46 3.29 -3.69
CA THR A 101 3.53 4.41 -3.84
C THR A 101 2.10 3.94 -3.70
N LEU A 102 1.21 4.81 -3.26
CA LEU A 102 -0.22 4.53 -3.32
C LEU A 102 -0.70 4.47 -4.78
N VAL A 103 -1.50 3.44 -5.07
CA VAL A 103 -2.13 3.23 -6.38
C VAL A 103 -3.64 3.29 -6.22
N SER A 104 -4.31 4.04 -7.09
CA SER A 104 -5.76 4.12 -7.16
C SER A 104 -6.31 3.34 -8.34
N TRP A 105 -7.57 2.91 -8.21
CA TRP A 105 -8.31 2.25 -9.28
C TRP A 105 -9.36 3.21 -9.85
N SER A 106 -9.25 3.54 -11.13
CA SER A 106 -10.21 4.41 -11.81
C SER A 106 -10.43 3.98 -13.25
N LYS A 107 -11.71 3.96 -13.69
CA LYS A 107 -12.11 3.58 -15.06
C LYS A 107 -11.52 2.23 -15.52
N ARG A 108 -11.47 1.25 -14.61
CA ARG A 108 -10.90 -0.11 -14.84
C ARG A 108 -9.39 -0.14 -15.13
N ARG A 109 -8.67 0.91 -14.74
CA ARG A 109 -7.22 1.04 -14.87
C ARG A 109 -6.64 1.52 -13.56
N LEU A 110 -5.34 1.29 -13.40
CA LEU A 110 -4.63 1.77 -12.21
C LEU A 110 -3.85 3.01 -12.51
N HIS A 111 -3.76 3.86 -11.49
CA HIS A 111 -3.11 5.14 -11.55
C HIS A 111 -2.19 5.26 -10.34
N THR A 112 -0.95 5.67 -10.57
CA THR A 112 -0.02 6.05 -9.52
C THR A 112 -0.36 7.44 -9.01
N GLU A 113 -0.56 7.57 -7.70
CA GLU A 113 -0.84 8.87 -7.08
C GLU A 113 0.46 9.65 -6.83
N THR A 114 1.06 10.15 -7.92
CA THR A 114 2.37 10.81 -7.89
C THR A 114 2.45 12.11 -7.09
N GLY A 115 1.30 12.71 -6.75
CA GLY A 115 1.21 13.87 -5.87
C GLY A 115 1.43 13.54 -4.39
N ILE A 116 1.38 12.26 -4.01
CA ILE A 116 1.41 11.81 -2.62
C ILE A 116 2.68 11.01 -2.37
N THR A 117 3.69 11.69 -1.85
CA THR A 117 5.00 11.10 -1.58
C THR A 117 5.08 10.36 -0.24
N HIS A 118 4.22 10.74 0.71
CA HIS A 118 4.18 10.24 2.08
C HIS A 118 2.72 10.06 2.50
N PRO A 119 2.04 9.02 1.99
CA PRO A 119 0.61 8.84 2.21
C PRO A 119 0.29 8.69 3.69
N THR A 120 -0.73 9.44 4.11
CA THR A 120 -1.31 9.43 5.45
C THR A 120 -2.53 8.52 5.50
N GLY A 121 -3.05 8.27 6.70
CA GLY A 121 -4.31 7.54 6.87
C GLY A 121 -5.48 8.17 6.09
N GLU A 122 -5.47 9.49 5.88
CA GLU A 122 -6.50 10.16 5.07
C GLU A 122 -6.36 9.81 3.58
N ASP A 123 -5.14 9.79 3.06
CA ASP A 123 -4.86 9.40 1.66
C ASP A 123 -5.29 7.96 1.43
N TYR A 124 -4.85 7.03 2.29
CA TYR A 124 -5.26 5.63 2.18
C TYR A 124 -6.77 5.46 2.29
N TYR A 125 -7.43 6.22 3.18
CA TYR A 125 -8.90 6.22 3.27
C TYR A 125 -9.57 6.75 2.00
N PHE A 126 -9.02 7.78 1.37
CA PHE A 126 -9.58 8.37 0.16
C PHE A 126 -9.46 7.43 -1.05
N PHE A 127 -8.32 6.73 -1.15
CA PHE A 127 -8.04 5.83 -2.27
C PHE A 127 -8.38 4.36 -2.00
N ILE A 128 -9.07 4.04 -0.90
CA ILE A 128 -9.70 2.71 -0.79
C ILE A 128 -10.64 2.55 -1.98
N GLY A 129 -10.47 1.48 -2.76
CA GLY A 129 -11.29 1.27 -3.95
C GLY A 129 -12.78 1.24 -3.59
N ARG A 130 -13.54 2.30 -3.92
CA ARG A 130 -15.00 2.36 -3.77
C ARG A 130 -15.66 3.09 -4.94
N ASP A 131 -16.25 2.32 -5.84
CA ASP A 131 -17.67 2.44 -6.19
C ASP A 131 -18.15 1.17 -6.95
N GLY A 132 -19.19 0.49 -6.44
CA GLY A 132 -19.96 -0.55 -7.15
C GLY A 132 -19.47 -2.02 -7.16
N ALA A 133 -18.72 -2.54 -6.18
CA ALA A 133 -18.10 -3.88 -6.28
C ALA A 133 -18.19 -4.75 -5.00
N SER A 134 -19.32 -5.45 -4.81
CA SER A 134 -19.56 -6.61 -3.91
C SER A 134 -18.44 -7.04 -2.94
N TRP A 135 -18.68 -7.02 -1.62
CA TRP A 135 -17.95 -7.68 -0.49
C TRP A 135 -16.40 -7.74 -0.47
N HIS A 136 -15.72 -7.12 -1.44
CA HIS A 136 -14.26 -6.91 -1.58
C HIS A 136 -13.93 -5.40 -1.44
N GLU A 137 -14.80 -4.65 -0.75
CA GLU A 137 -15.07 -3.21 -0.94
C GLU A 137 -14.15 -2.23 -0.19
N SER A 138 -12.94 -2.67 0.18
CA SER A 138 -11.88 -1.76 0.61
C SER A 138 -10.54 -2.45 0.56
N GLN A 139 -9.72 -2.03 -0.41
CA GLN A 139 -8.36 -2.49 -0.60
C GLN A 139 -7.40 -1.30 -0.67
N ILE A 140 -6.19 -1.50 -0.16
CA ILE A 140 -5.05 -0.63 -0.45
C ILE A 140 -4.14 -1.36 -1.44
N ILE A 141 -3.73 -0.64 -2.49
CA ILE A 141 -2.75 -1.13 -3.47
C ILE A 141 -1.50 -0.25 -3.36
N ILE A 142 -0.35 -0.89 -3.14
CA ILE A 142 0.97 -0.25 -3.10
C ILE A 142 1.94 -0.85 -4.11
#